data_AF-A0A3L7UTS8-F1
#
_entry.id   AF-A0A3L7UTS8-F1
#
_cell.length_a   1.000
_cell.length_b   1.000
_cell.length_c   1.000
_cell.angle_alpha   90.00
_cell.angle_beta   90.00
_cell.angle_gamma   90.00
#
_symmetry.space_group_name_H-M   'P 1'
#
loop_
_entity.id
_entity.type
_entity.pdbx_description
1 polymer ?
#
loop_
_entity_poly.entity_id
_entity_poly.type
_entity_poly.pdbx_seq_one_letter_code
_entity_poly.pdbx_strand_id
1 'polypeptide(L)' 'MQSRNSRIGLILFTIYLIVYGGFVFLNAFAPHQMEATPIAGLNIAVLYGFGLIIGAILLSGLYGFLCREKSAPQNKEPRA' A
#
# COMPACT_ATOMS: atom_id res chain seq x y z
N MET A 1 -16.38 -6.95 -18.07
CA MET A 1 -15.83 -7.42 -16.77
C MET A 1 -14.51 -6.74 -16.36
N GLN A 2 -13.70 -6.13 -17.25
CA GLN A 2 -12.38 -5.57 -16.89
C GLN A 2 -12.41 -4.25 -16.07
N SER A 3 -13.42 -3.39 -16.24
CA SER A 3 -13.41 -2.02 -15.70
C SER A 3 -13.47 -1.91 -14.17
N ARG A 4 -14.01 -2.91 -13.47
CA ARG A 4 -14.24 -2.83 -12.01
C ARG A 4 -12.99 -3.13 -11.19
N ASN A 5 -12.14 -4.04 -11.67
CA ASN A 5 -10.89 -4.39 -10.99
C ASN A 5 -9.84 -3.29 -11.16
N SER A 6 -9.76 -2.71 -12.36
CA SER A 6 -8.90 -1.55 -12.63
C SER A 6 -9.23 -0.34 -11.77
N ARG A 7 -10.52 -0.09 -11.47
CA ARG A 7 -10.94 0.99 -10.55
C ARG A 7 -10.45 0.76 -9.12
N ILE A 8 -10.52 -0.48 -8.62
CA ILE A 8 -10.03 -0.82 -7.28
C ILE A 8 -8.51 -0.66 -7.20
N GLY A 9 -7.78 -1.14 -8.21
CA GLY A 9 -6.33 -0.95 -8.31
C GLY A 9 -5.94 0.54 -8.36
N LEU A 10 -6.68 1.35 -9.12
CA LEU A 10 -6.43 2.79 -9.22
C LEU A 10 -6.69 3.54 -7.91
N ILE A 11 -7.73 3.17 -7.15
CA ILE A 11 -8.01 3.76 -5.83
C ILE A 11 -6.88 3.42 -4.85
N LEU A 12 -6.47 2.14 -4.80
CA LEU A 12 -5.36 1.70 -3.94
C LEU A 12 -4.05 2.38 -4.33
N PHE A 13 -3.77 2.50 -5.63
CA PHE A 13 -2.62 3.25 -6.14
C PHE A 13 -2.67 4.72 -5.71
N THR A 14 -3.83 5.37 -5.81
CA THR A 14 -4.00 6.78 -5.41
C THR A 14 -3.77 6.96 -3.92
N ILE A 15 -4.26 6.05 -3.07
CA ILE A 15 -4.01 6.07 -1.62
C ILE A 15 -2.52 5.96 -1.35
N TYR A 16 -1.84 4.99 -1.97
CA TYR A 16 -0.40 4.83 -1.83
C TYR A 16 0.37 6.07 -2.30
N LEU A 17 -0.05 6.66 -3.43
CA LEU A 17 0.55 7.87 -3.99
C LEU A 17 0.45 9.06 -3.02
N ILE A 18 -0.68 9.24 -2.35
CA ILE A 18 -0.87 10.31 -1.35
C ILE A 18 0.05 10.08 -0.15
N VAL A 19 0.11 8.84 0.37
CA VAL A 19 0.97 8.50 1.51
C VAL A 19 2.45 8.71 1.15
N TYR A 20 2.87 8.25 -0.02
CA TYR A 20 4.22 8.44 -0.53
C TYR A 20 4.55 9.91 -0.79
N GLY A 21 3.62 10.66 -1.40
CA GLY A 21 3.77 12.09 -1.63
C GLY A 21 3.90 12.87 -0.33
N GLY A 22 3.10 12.54 0.69
CA GLY A 22 3.21 13.11 2.03
C GLY A 22 4.56 12.82 2.68
N PHE A 23 5.09 11.59 2.53
CA PHE A 23 6.44 11.25 2.97
C PHE A 23 7.50 12.09 2.26
N VAL A 24 7.46 12.17 0.93
CA VAL A 24 8.41 12.97 0.15
C VAL A 24 8.33 14.45 0.53
N PHE A 25 7.12 14.98 0.76
CA PHE A 25 6.91 16.35 1.21
C PHE A 25 7.50 16.60 2.60
N LEU A 26 7.23 15.71 3.57
CA LEU A 26 7.86 15.76 4.88
C LEU A 26 9.39 15.70 4.78
N ASN A 27 9.91 14.89 3.86
CA ASN A 27 11.35 14.78 3.63
C ASN A 27 11.95 16.07 3.02
N ALA A 28 11.21 16.73 2.13
CA ALA A 28 11.68 17.91 1.43
C ALA A 28 11.61 19.20 2.28
N PHE A 29 10.59 19.35 3.11
CA PHE A 29 10.32 20.59 3.86
C PHE A 29 10.80 20.58 5.31
N ALA A 30 11.03 19.40 5.90
CA ALA A 30 11.40 19.25 7.30
C ALA A 30 12.63 18.34 7.53
N PRO A 31 13.77 18.57 6.85
CA PRO A 31 14.98 17.75 7.02
C PRO A 31 15.54 17.81 8.46
N HIS A 32 15.34 18.90 9.19
CA HIS A 32 15.77 19.04 10.58
C HIS A 32 15.06 18.07 11.55
N GLN A 33 13.80 17.70 11.28
CA GLN A 33 13.11 16.66 12.06
C GLN A 33 13.56 15.25 11.66
N MET A 34 14.19 15.11 10.49
CA MET A 34 14.74 13.83 10.02
C MET A 34 16.10 13.49 10.60
N GLU A 35 16.93 14.49 10.96
CA GLU A 35 18.23 14.31 11.61
C GLU A 35 18.12 13.91 13.08
N ALA A 36 16.94 14.06 13.69
CA ALA A 36 16.69 13.53 15.02
C ALA A 36 16.71 11.99 14.94
N THR A 37 17.73 11.37 15.55
CA THR A 37 17.89 9.91 15.69
C THR A 37 17.25 9.45 17.00
N PRO A 38 15.95 9.14 17.07
CA PRO A 38 15.25 9.00 18.34
C PRO A 38 15.33 7.55 18.86
N ILE A 39 15.67 6.58 18.00
CA ILE A 39 15.66 5.15 18.33
C ILE A 39 16.88 4.49 17.69
N ALA A 40 17.81 4.01 18.53
CA ALA A 40 18.97 3.19 18.14
C ALA A 40 19.92 3.78 17.07
N GLY A 41 19.94 5.12 16.88
CA GLY A 41 20.75 5.77 15.83
C GLY A 41 20.13 5.74 14.44
N LEU A 42 18.88 5.28 14.30
CA LEU A 42 18.18 5.21 13.02
C LEU A 42 17.48 6.54 12.72
N ASN A 43 17.73 7.09 11.54
CA ASN A 43 17.08 8.32 11.08
C ASN A 43 15.58 8.09 10.91
N ILE A 44 14.77 9.09 11.28
CA ILE A 44 13.32 9.12 11.05
C ILE A 44 12.99 8.81 9.59
N ALA A 45 13.83 9.24 8.65
CA ALA A 45 13.73 8.92 7.23
C ALA A 45 13.61 7.42 6.94
N VAL A 46 14.44 6.61 7.61
CA VAL A 46 14.48 5.15 7.43
C VAL A 46 13.24 4.51 8.04
N LEU A 47 12.79 4.99 9.20
CA LEU A 47 11.59 4.47 9.87
C LEU A 47 10.33 4.68 9.02
N TYR A 48 10.16 5.87 8.45
CA TYR A 48 9.05 6.17 7.55
C TYR A 48 9.20 5.45 6.20
N GLY A 49 10.43 5.25 5.69
CA GLY A 49 10.70 4.42 4.52
C GLY A 49 10.26 2.97 4.72
N PHE A 50 10.53 2.37 5.88
CA PHE A 50 10.01 1.06 6.26
C PHE A 50 8.48 1.06 6.36
N GLY A 51 7.89 2.13 6.89
CA GLY A 51 6.43 2.31 6.91
C GLY A 51 5.81 2.27 5.51
N LEU A 52 6.44 2.90 4.52
CA LEU A 52 5.99 2.87 3.12
C LEU A 52 6.06 1.46 2.51
N ILE A 53 7.12 0.70 2.80
CA ILE A 53 7.26 -0.68 2.32
C ILE A 53 6.15 -1.55 2.91
N ILE A 54 5.89 -1.45 4.21
CA ILE A 54 4.80 -2.18 4.87
C ILE A 54 3.45 -1.77 4.27
N GLY A 55 3.24 -0.46 4.05
CA GLY A 55 2.04 0.06 3.39
C GLY A 55 1.84 -0.54 2.01
N ALA A 56 2.87 -0.57 1.16
CA ALA A 56 2.79 -1.16 -0.18
C ALA A 56 2.40 -2.64 -0.14
N ILE A 57 2.98 -3.41 0.78
CA ILE A 57 2.67 -4.83 0.96
C ILE A 57 1.22 -5.03 1.41
N LEU A 58 0.74 -4.21 2.36
CA LEU A 58 -0.65 -4.27 2.83
C LEU A 58 -1.63 -3.93 1.71
N LEU A 59 -1.38 -2.87 0.93
CA LEU A 59 -2.24 -2.50 -0.20
C LEU A 59 -2.24 -3.58 -1.30
N SER A 60 -1.09 -4.19 -1.59
CA SER A 60 -0.96 -5.29 -2.54
C SER A 60 -1.74 -6.54 -2.08
N GLY A 61 -1.60 -6.91 -0.80
CA GLY A 61 -2.37 -7.99 -0.19
C GLY A 61 -3.87 -7.72 -0.20
N LEU A 62 -4.28 -6.49 0.13
CA LEU A 62 -5.68 -6.06 0.13
C LEU A 62 -6.29 -6.10 -1.28
N TYR A 63 -5.54 -5.66 -2.30
CA TYR A 63 -5.94 -5.80 -3.70
C TYR A 63 -6.14 -7.27 -4.08
N GLY A 64 -5.16 -8.12 -3.74
CA GLY A 64 -5.22 -9.56 -4.01
C GLY A 64 -6.42 -10.23 -3.33
N PHE A 65 -6.75 -9.85 -2.10
CA PHE A 65 -7.93 -10.34 -1.39
C PHE A 65 -9.24 -9.88 -2.05
N LEU A 66 -9.39 -8.58 -2.32
CA LEU A 66 -10.58 -8.01 -2.95
C LEU A 66 -10.83 -8.55 -4.37
N CYS A 67 -9.77 -8.82 -5.14
CA CYS A 67 -9.87 -9.44 -6.46
C CYS A 67 -10.13 -10.96 -6.39
N ARG A 68 -9.67 -11.64 -5.33
CA ARG A 68 -9.86 -13.09 -5.15
C ARG A 68 -11.29 -13.46 -4.77
N GLU A 69 -11.96 -12.66 -3.95
CA GLU A 69 -13.35 -12.92 -3.54
C GLU A 69 -14.34 -12.95 -4.72
N LYS A 70 -14.03 -12.25 -5.81
CA LYS A 70 -14.89 -12.19 -7.02
C LYS A 70 -14.59 -13.26 -8.06
N SER A 71 -13.56 -14.07 -7.85
CA SER A 71 -13.13 -15.09 -8.82
C SER A 71 -13.49 -16.51 -8.44
N ALA A 72 -14.30 -16.75 -7.39
CA ALA A 72 -14.81 -18.10 -7.11
C ALA A 72 -15.84 -18.49 -8.18
N PRO A 73 -15.53 -19.43 -9.10
CA PRO A 73 -16.55 -20.06 -9.91
C PRO A 73 -17.22 -21.07 -8.97
N GLN A 74 -18.38 -20.69 -8.43
CA GLN A 74 -19.30 -21.69 -7.89
C GLN A 74 -19.83 -22.49 -9.08
N ASN A 75 -19.14 -23.56 -9.44
CA ASN A 75 -19.76 -24.68 -10.12
C ASN A 75 -18.93 -25.95 -9.91
N LYS A 76 -19.13 -26.56 -8.73
CA LYS A 76 -19.04 -28.01 -8.61
C LYS A 76 -20.45 -28.50 -8.91
N GLU A 77 -20.72 -28.76 -10.19
CA GLU A 77 -21.95 -29.45 -10.59
C GLU A 77 -21.83 -30.91 -10.11
N PRO A 78 -22.78 -31.43 -9.30
CA PRO A 78 -22.81 -32.83 -8.93
C PRO A 78 -23.29 -33.61 -10.16
N ARG A 79 -22.41 -34.40 -10.77
CA ARG A 79 -22.86 -35.42 -11.72
C ARG A 79 -23.06 -36.73 -10.97
N ALA A 80 -24.32 -37.12 -10.94
CA ALA A 80 -24.89 -38.38 -10.49
C ALA A 80 -24.27 -39.61 -11.16
#